data_AF-A0A4Q7PNY3-F1
#
_entry.id   AF-A0A4Q7PNY3-F1
#
_cell.length_a   1.000
_cell.length_b   1.000
_cell.length_c   1.000
_cell.angle_alpha   90.00
_cell.angle_beta   90.00
_cell.angle_gamma   90.00
#
_symmetry.space_group_name_H-M   'P 1'
#
loop_
_entity.id
_entity.type
_entity.pdbx_description
1 polymer ?
#
loop_
_entity_poly.entity_id
_entity_poly.type
_entity_poly.pdbx_seq_one_letter_code
_entity_poly.pdbx_strand_id
1 'polypeptide(L)'
;MSIHNVYEECPVYETTSFTLRLVKLEDARSLLACYSDKKAVLKMNADSCTSDFYYTTIEEMEACINFWLKEYQEHKYVRFSIISKTPDIPIGTIEIFGGKYGVLRIDIAEAYDKEQYIEEFIKLAVLHFIRDFEIGSLKIKASNVPERIPLLEKYGFVPSSSFRPQLGYYERPIIKAFDADKGIAFCGLACCVCSENKNCDGCTKDSCQDRGNCKNYNCCKSKNLHGCWECGDFPCNSPMLNKLRVKTFSDYIFKNGLNPLICALKNNEEHGVLYHYSGQLTGDYDLFHSEEELIQFINRGL
;
A
#
# COMPACT_ATOMS: atom_id res chain seq x y z
N MET A 1 -17.84 -3.73 13.70
CA MET A 1 -17.76 -2.36 13.13
C MET A 1 -18.67 -2.35 11.92
N SER A 2 -19.50 -1.33 11.75
CA SER A 2 -20.29 -1.17 10.53
C SER A 2 -19.29 -1.04 9.38
N ILE A 3 -19.35 -1.95 8.41
CA ILE A 3 -18.55 -1.87 7.19
C ILE A 3 -19.15 -0.69 6.41
N HIS A 4 -18.46 0.45 6.38
CA HIS A 4 -18.86 1.56 5.52
C HIS A 4 -18.72 1.11 4.08
N ASN A 5 -19.84 1.06 3.35
CA ASN A 5 -19.83 0.76 1.93
C ASN A 5 -19.37 2.01 1.17
N VAL A 6 -18.16 1.96 0.60
CA VAL A 6 -17.57 3.08 -0.16
C VAL A 6 -18.40 3.53 -1.36
N TYR A 7 -19.32 2.69 -1.85
CA TYR A 7 -20.24 3.00 -2.94
C TYR A 7 -21.56 3.67 -2.48
N GLU A 8 -21.84 3.67 -1.18
CA GLU A 8 -23.03 4.34 -0.60
C GLU A 8 -22.64 5.65 0.11
N GLU A 9 -21.51 5.64 0.82
CA GLU A 9 -20.93 6.82 1.46
C GLU A 9 -19.47 6.94 1.05
N CYS A 10 -19.20 7.77 0.03
CA CYS A 10 -17.87 7.95 -0.50
C CYS A 10 -16.94 8.59 0.55
N PRO A 11 -15.86 7.92 0.97
CA PRO A 11 -14.94 8.46 1.96
C PRO A 11 -14.18 9.68 1.43
N VAL A 12 -13.72 10.52 2.35
CA VAL A 12 -12.77 11.59 2.05
C VAL A 12 -11.40 11.16 2.56
N TYR A 13 -10.39 11.25 1.70
CA TYR A 13 -9.01 10.94 2.07
C TYR A 13 -8.15 12.18 2.06
N GLU A 14 -7.16 12.18 2.93
CA GLU A 14 -6.20 13.25 3.11
C GLU A 14 -4.80 12.70 2.89
N THR A 15 -4.02 13.39 2.06
CA THR A 15 -2.58 13.20 1.95
C THR A 15 -1.87 14.45 2.45
N THR A 16 -0.55 14.50 2.37
CA THR A 16 0.21 15.70 2.74
C THR A 16 -0.23 16.91 1.91
N SER A 17 -0.37 16.70 0.60
CA SER A 17 -0.58 17.78 -0.38
C SER A 17 -2.00 17.88 -0.91
N PHE A 18 -2.82 16.84 -0.74
CA PHE A 18 -4.13 16.74 -1.40
C PHE A 18 -5.26 16.27 -0.49
N THR A 19 -6.48 16.65 -0.87
CA THR A 19 -7.73 16.07 -0.39
C THR A 19 -8.38 15.32 -1.55
N LEU A 20 -8.85 14.10 -1.31
CA LEU A 20 -9.59 13.30 -2.29
C LEU A 20 -11.02 13.12 -1.80
N ARG A 21 -11.98 13.52 -2.62
CA ARG A 21 -13.43 13.32 -2.37
C ARG A 21 -14.14 12.96 -3.66
N LEU A 22 -15.35 12.41 -3.56
CA LEU A 22 -16.18 12.16 -4.75
C LEU A 22 -16.19 13.38 -5.68
N VAL A 23 -16.03 13.15 -6.98
CA VAL A 23 -16.13 14.18 -8.00
C VAL A 23 -17.50 14.86 -7.94
N LYS A 24 -17.54 16.15 -8.24
CA LYS A 24 -18.77 16.93 -8.30
C LYS A 24 -18.83 17.72 -9.59
N LEU A 25 -20.04 18.07 -10.01
CA LEU A 25 -20.25 18.87 -11.22
C LEU A 25 -19.54 20.24 -11.14
N GLU A 26 -19.45 20.84 -9.96
CA GLU A 26 -18.70 22.08 -9.69
C GLU A 26 -17.19 21.97 -10.01
N ASP A 27 -16.63 20.76 -10.08
CA ASP A 27 -15.23 20.54 -10.42
C ASP A 27 -14.95 20.72 -11.92
N ALA A 28 -15.99 20.76 -12.77
CA ALA A 28 -15.86 20.71 -14.23
C ALA A 28 -14.90 21.75 -14.80
N ARG A 29 -14.97 23.01 -14.36
CA ARG A 29 -14.09 24.06 -14.87
C ARG A 29 -12.61 23.80 -14.55
N SER A 30 -12.33 23.35 -13.33
CA SER A 30 -10.96 23.06 -12.88
C SER A 30 -10.44 21.78 -13.52
N LEU A 31 -11.26 20.74 -13.62
CA LEU A 31 -10.90 19.49 -14.28
C LEU A 31 -10.71 19.67 -15.79
N LEU A 32 -11.48 20.53 -16.46
CA LEU A 32 -11.28 20.81 -17.88
C LEU A 32 -9.86 21.31 -18.16
N ALA A 33 -9.22 22.04 -17.24
CA ALA A 33 -7.81 22.44 -17.41
C ALA A 33 -6.84 21.24 -17.48
N CYS A 34 -7.15 20.14 -16.80
CA CYS A 34 -6.39 18.89 -16.87
C CYS A 34 -6.77 18.07 -18.12
N TYR A 35 -8.06 17.88 -18.36
CA TYR A 35 -8.57 17.02 -19.44
C TYR A 35 -8.53 17.67 -20.84
N SER A 36 -8.21 18.96 -20.93
CA SER A 36 -7.88 19.64 -22.20
C SER A 36 -6.38 19.72 -22.48
N ASP A 37 -5.51 19.33 -21.53
CA ASP A 37 -4.07 19.28 -21.74
C ASP A 37 -3.67 17.94 -22.38
N LYS A 38 -3.28 17.99 -23.65
CA LYS A 38 -2.80 16.82 -24.39
C LYS A 38 -1.65 16.10 -23.70
N LYS A 39 -0.78 16.80 -22.95
CA LYS A 39 0.32 16.16 -22.23
C LYS A 39 -0.19 15.30 -21.08
N ALA A 40 -1.14 15.81 -20.30
CA ALA A 40 -1.79 15.05 -19.24
C ALA A 40 -2.57 13.86 -19.83
N VAL A 41 -3.38 14.09 -20.87
CA VAL A 41 -4.20 13.05 -21.49
C VAL A 41 -3.37 11.90 -22.08
N LEU A 42 -2.21 12.18 -22.67
CA LEU A 42 -1.29 11.13 -23.17
C LEU A 42 -0.86 10.12 -22.10
N LYS A 43 -0.86 10.53 -20.83
CA LYS A 43 -0.49 9.70 -19.67
C LYS A 43 -1.67 8.97 -19.04
N MET A 44 -2.90 9.39 -19.35
CA MET A 44 -4.12 8.78 -18.80
C MET A 44 -4.34 7.37 -19.37
N ASN A 45 -4.94 6.49 -18.57
CA ASN A 45 -5.30 5.15 -19.01
C ASN A 45 -6.76 5.12 -19.48
N ALA A 46 -6.98 5.02 -20.79
CA ALA A 46 -8.31 4.90 -21.40
C ALA A 46 -8.76 3.45 -21.66
N ASP A 47 -8.08 2.44 -21.11
CA ASP A 47 -8.46 1.04 -21.31
C ASP A 47 -9.89 0.78 -20.81
N SER A 48 -10.71 0.16 -21.67
CA SER A 48 -12.10 -0.15 -21.35
C SER A 48 -12.95 1.08 -20.98
N CYS A 49 -12.57 2.27 -21.47
CA CYS A 49 -13.35 3.49 -21.34
C CYS A 49 -14.18 3.75 -22.61
N THR A 50 -15.23 4.57 -22.45
CA THR A 50 -16.09 5.06 -23.53
C THR A 50 -15.57 6.35 -24.19
N SER A 51 -14.43 6.86 -23.72
CA SER A 51 -13.81 8.12 -24.15
C SER A 51 -12.28 8.00 -24.07
N ASP A 52 -11.59 8.86 -24.80
CA ASP A 52 -10.13 9.04 -24.78
C ASP A 52 -9.65 10.07 -23.73
N PHE A 53 -10.57 10.63 -22.94
CA PHE A 53 -10.34 11.64 -21.91
C PHE A 53 -9.83 13.00 -22.44
N TYR A 54 -9.98 13.30 -23.73
CA TYR A 54 -9.68 14.64 -24.24
C TYR A 54 -10.95 15.46 -24.40
N TYR A 55 -11.14 16.47 -23.54
CA TYR A 55 -12.30 17.37 -23.56
C TYR A 55 -11.85 18.80 -23.81
N THR A 56 -12.61 19.56 -24.60
CA THR A 56 -12.27 20.95 -24.95
C THR A 56 -13.35 21.96 -24.59
N THR A 57 -14.53 21.48 -24.20
CA THR A 57 -15.67 22.30 -23.78
C THR A 57 -16.11 21.97 -22.37
N ILE A 58 -16.78 22.92 -21.71
CA ILE A 58 -17.28 22.70 -20.35
C ILE A 58 -18.40 21.65 -20.36
N GLU A 59 -19.21 21.62 -21.41
CA GLU A 59 -20.32 20.70 -21.60
C GLU A 59 -19.84 19.23 -21.71
N GLU A 60 -18.73 18.98 -22.41
CA GLU A 60 -18.11 17.64 -22.48
C GLU A 60 -17.63 17.16 -21.10
N MET A 61 -16.97 18.05 -20.34
CA MET A 61 -16.46 17.73 -19.01
C MET A 61 -17.61 17.49 -18.01
N GLU A 62 -18.65 18.33 -18.04
CA GLU A 62 -19.86 18.15 -17.25
C GLU A 62 -20.59 16.85 -17.59
N ALA A 63 -20.69 16.48 -18.87
CA ALA A 63 -21.25 15.21 -19.30
C ALA A 63 -20.45 14.02 -18.77
N CYS A 64 -19.11 14.10 -18.81
CA CYS A 64 -18.23 13.07 -18.28
C CYS A 64 -18.36 12.91 -16.75
N ILE A 65 -18.43 14.01 -16.00
CA ILE A 65 -18.64 13.98 -14.55
C ILE A 65 -20.00 13.35 -14.19
N ASN A 66 -21.06 13.72 -14.91
CA ASN A 66 -22.38 13.12 -14.70
C ASN A 66 -22.38 11.60 -14.98
N PHE A 67 -21.62 11.16 -16.00
CA PHE A 67 -21.42 9.74 -16.26
C PHE A 67 -20.70 9.04 -15.10
N TRP A 68 -19.59 9.60 -14.59
CA TRP A 68 -18.89 9.05 -13.42
C TRP A 68 -19.77 8.97 -12.17
N LEU A 69 -20.59 10.00 -11.93
CA LEU A 69 -21.54 10.02 -10.81
C LEU A 69 -22.64 8.97 -10.95
N LYS A 70 -23.12 8.72 -12.18
CA LYS A 70 -24.08 7.64 -12.45
C LYS A 70 -23.44 6.26 -12.20
N GLU A 71 -22.22 6.03 -12.67
CA GLU A 71 -21.49 4.78 -12.44
C GLU A 71 -21.22 4.54 -10.95
N TYR A 72 -20.97 5.60 -10.18
CA TYR A 72 -20.90 5.53 -8.72
C TYR A 72 -22.23 5.08 -8.10
N GLN A 73 -23.36 5.66 -8.51
CA GLN A 73 -24.71 5.25 -8.06
C GLN A 73 -25.05 3.80 -8.42
N GLU A 74 -24.46 3.27 -9.50
CA GLU A 74 -24.59 1.88 -9.91
C GLU A 74 -23.51 0.94 -9.31
N HIS A 75 -22.75 1.44 -8.32
CA HIS A 75 -21.69 0.75 -7.59
C HIS A 75 -20.60 0.15 -8.50
N LYS A 76 -20.24 0.85 -9.58
CA LYS A 76 -19.25 0.38 -10.57
C LYS A 76 -17.82 0.72 -10.17
N TYR A 77 -17.59 1.98 -9.83
CA TYR A 77 -16.31 2.50 -9.36
C TYR A 77 -16.54 3.83 -8.63
N VAL A 78 -15.52 4.27 -7.90
CA VAL A 78 -15.47 5.61 -7.33
C VAL A 78 -14.50 6.46 -8.14
N ARG A 79 -14.93 7.66 -8.51
CA ARG A 79 -14.09 8.69 -9.14
C ARG A 79 -13.91 9.84 -8.16
N PHE A 80 -12.71 9.95 -7.60
CA PHE A 80 -12.32 11.02 -6.70
C PHE A 80 -11.78 12.21 -7.48
N SER A 81 -12.19 13.43 -7.14
CA SER A 81 -11.44 14.64 -7.48
C SER A 81 -10.21 14.73 -6.58
N ILE A 82 -9.04 14.97 -7.18
CA ILE A 82 -7.80 15.29 -6.47
C ILE A 82 -7.76 16.80 -6.27
N ILE A 83 -7.93 17.27 -5.05
CA ILE A 83 -7.94 18.69 -4.70
C ILE A 83 -6.58 19.03 -4.11
N SER A 84 -5.85 19.93 -4.76
CA SER A 84 -4.60 20.46 -4.19
C SER A 84 -4.92 21.32 -2.98
N LYS A 85 -4.30 21.08 -1.82
CA LYS A 85 -4.48 21.94 -0.62
C LYS A 85 -3.98 23.37 -0.81
N THR A 86 -3.16 23.59 -1.83
CA THR A 86 -2.71 24.92 -2.23
C THR A 86 -2.54 24.88 -3.76
N PRO A 87 -3.51 25.38 -4.53
CA PRO A 87 -4.39 26.51 -4.19
C PRO A 87 -5.86 26.19 -3.80
N ASP A 88 -6.19 24.98 -3.33
CA ASP A 88 -7.58 24.53 -3.03
C ASP A 88 -8.47 24.39 -4.26
N ILE A 89 -7.95 23.72 -5.30
CA ILE A 89 -8.68 23.45 -6.54
C ILE A 89 -8.53 21.98 -6.99
N PRO A 90 -9.52 21.40 -7.69
CA PRO A 90 -9.36 20.13 -8.38
C PRO A 90 -8.27 20.21 -9.46
N ILE A 91 -7.33 19.28 -9.45
CA ILE A 91 -6.18 19.23 -10.39
C ILE A 91 -6.09 17.90 -11.15
N GLY A 92 -7.09 17.04 -11.02
CA GLY A 92 -7.12 15.70 -11.61
C GLY A 92 -8.15 14.82 -10.93
N THR A 93 -8.17 13.54 -11.30
CA THR A 93 -9.01 12.53 -10.66
C THR A 93 -8.27 11.22 -10.38
N ILE A 94 -8.80 10.45 -9.43
CA ILE A 94 -8.44 9.05 -9.23
C ILE A 94 -9.67 8.18 -9.44
N GLU A 95 -9.56 7.14 -10.27
CA GLU A 95 -10.53 6.06 -10.34
C GLU A 95 -10.05 4.87 -9.51
N ILE A 96 -10.97 4.28 -8.74
CA ILE A 96 -10.73 3.00 -8.08
C ILE A 96 -12.04 2.21 -7.92
N PHE A 97 -11.93 0.90 -8.07
CA PHE A 97 -12.92 -0.08 -7.67
C PHE A 97 -12.22 -1.30 -7.07
N GLY A 98 -12.99 -2.20 -6.44
CA GLY A 98 -12.44 -3.37 -5.76
C GLY A 98 -13.25 -4.64 -5.89
N GLY A 99 -13.05 -5.56 -4.94
CA GLY A 99 -13.44 -6.98 -5.03
C GLY A 99 -12.24 -7.89 -5.29
N LYS A 100 -12.42 -8.98 -6.04
CA LYS A 100 -11.34 -9.97 -6.32
C LYS A 100 -10.04 -9.31 -6.81
N TYR A 101 -10.16 -8.25 -7.60
CA TYR A 101 -9.08 -7.34 -7.95
C TYR A 101 -9.66 -5.92 -8.03
N GLY A 102 -8.78 -4.93 -7.99
CA GLY A 102 -9.13 -3.53 -8.15
C GLY A 102 -8.19 -2.85 -9.14
N VAL A 103 -8.64 -1.80 -9.82
CA VAL A 103 -7.82 -1.06 -10.79
C VAL A 103 -7.75 0.40 -10.36
N LEU A 104 -6.54 0.87 -10.10
CA LEU A 104 -6.23 2.26 -9.81
C LEU A 104 -5.89 2.99 -11.12
N ARG A 105 -6.55 4.14 -11.35
CA ARG A 105 -6.14 5.11 -12.38
C ARG A 105 -5.89 6.46 -11.74
N ILE A 106 -4.81 7.12 -12.16
CA ILE A 106 -4.41 8.42 -11.66
C ILE A 106 -4.28 9.35 -12.87
N ASP A 107 -5.28 10.22 -13.02
CA ASP A 107 -5.35 11.23 -14.06
C ASP A 107 -5.04 12.58 -13.39
N ILE A 108 -3.91 13.20 -13.72
CA ILE A 108 -3.46 14.40 -13.01
C ILE A 108 -2.85 15.42 -13.96
N ALA A 109 -3.05 16.71 -13.66
CA ALA A 109 -2.47 17.80 -14.43
C ALA A 109 -0.94 17.73 -14.43
N GLU A 110 -0.33 18.07 -15.56
CA GLU A 110 1.11 17.91 -15.80
C GLU A 110 1.98 18.62 -14.74
N ALA A 111 1.54 19.77 -14.23
CA ALA A 111 2.26 20.52 -13.20
C ALA A 111 2.38 19.77 -11.85
N TYR A 112 1.52 18.78 -11.63
CA TYR A 112 1.45 17.94 -10.42
C TYR A 112 1.85 16.49 -10.68
N ASP A 113 2.19 16.11 -11.92
CA ASP A 113 2.70 14.78 -12.22
C ASP A 113 4.19 14.65 -11.84
N LYS A 114 4.42 14.68 -10.52
CA LYS A 114 5.74 14.61 -9.90
C LYS A 114 5.81 13.40 -8.99
N GLU A 115 6.95 12.72 -8.96
CA GLU A 115 7.16 11.49 -8.17
C GLU A 115 6.66 11.63 -6.72
N GLN A 116 7.01 12.73 -6.05
CA GLN A 116 6.60 12.98 -4.66
C GLN A 116 5.07 12.99 -4.45
N TYR A 117 4.30 13.46 -5.45
CA TYR A 117 2.83 13.54 -5.37
C TYR A 117 2.20 12.22 -5.79
N ILE A 118 2.75 11.55 -6.79
CA ILE A 118 2.33 10.19 -7.15
C ILE A 118 2.56 9.23 -5.98
N GLU A 119 3.67 9.39 -5.24
CA GLU A 119 3.98 8.59 -4.06
C GLU A 119 2.92 8.74 -2.96
N GLU A 120 2.36 9.93 -2.77
CA GLU A 120 1.23 10.13 -1.84
C GLU A 120 0.02 9.28 -2.23
N PHE A 121 -0.33 9.21 -3.51
CA PHE A 121 -1.45 8.39 -3.99
C PHE A 121 -1.16 6.89 -3.94
N ILE A 122 0.07 6.46 -4.23
CA ILE A 122 0.45 5.05 -4.11
C ILE A 122 0.41 4.61 -2.64
N LYS A 123 0.92 5.41 -1.71
CA LYS A 123 0.80 5.15 -0.27
C LYS A 123 -0.66 5.08 0.16
N LEU A 124 -1.49 6.03 -0.27
CA LEU A 124 -2.92 6.03 0.03
C LEU A 124 -3.60 4.76 -0.49
N ALA A 125 -3.29 4.35 -1.73
CA ALA A 125 -3.86 3.15 -2.31
C ALA A 125 -3.44 1.88 -1.55
N VAL A 126 -2.16 1.79 -1.18
CA VAL A 126 -1.63 0.66 -0.39
C VAL A 126 -2.27 0.61 0.99
N LEU A 127 -2.29 1.71 1.73
CA LEU A 127 -2.68 1.72 3.16
C LEU A 127 -4.19 1.82 3.41
N HIS A 128 -4.95 2.32 2.44
CA HIS A 128 -6.38 2.60 2.61
C HIS A 128 -7.24 1.93 1.55
N PHE A 129 -6.98 2.19 0.25
CA PHE A 129 -7.90 1.70 -0.78
C PHE A 129 -8.00 0.18 -0.82
N ILE A 130 -6.90 -0.54 -0.58
CA ILE A 130 -6.94 -2.00 -0.57
C ILE A 130 -7.95 -2.52 0.46
N ARG A 131 -7.99 -1.92 1.64
CA ARG A 131 -8.98 -2.25 2.66
C ARG A 131 -10.37 -1.78 2.28
N ASP A 132 -10.48 -0.47 2.06
CA ASP A 132 -11.76 0.22 2.03
C ASP A 132 -12.59 -0.25 0.82
N PHE A 133 -11.92 -0.70 -0.25
CA PHE A 133 -12.55 -1.30 -1.43
C PHE A 133 -12.48 -2.83 -1.46
N GLU A 134 -12.01 -3.48 -0.39
CA GLU A 134 -11.87 -4.94 -0.27
C GLU A 134 -11.13 -5.56 -1.47
N ILE A 135 -9.98 -4.99 -1.82
CA ILE A 135 -9.22 -5.32 -3.02
C ILE A 135 -8.34 -6.55 -2.77
N GLY A 136 -8.63 -7.66 -3.42
CA GLY A 136 -7.75 -8.84 -3.37
C GLY A 136 -6.38 -8.60 -4.00
N SER A 137 -6.33 -7.98 -5.18
CA SER A 137 -5.06 -7.59 -5.83
C SER A 137 -5.23 -6.30 -6.61
N LEU A 138 -4.47 -5.27 -6.20
CA LEU A 138 -4.50 -3.94 -6.79
C LEU A 138 -3.69 -3.90 -8.08
N LYS A 139 -4.28 -3.35 -9.15
CA LYS A 139 -3.69 -3.21 -10.48
C LYS A 139 -3.53 -1.73 -10.83
N ILE A 140 -2.50 -1.40 -11.59
CA ILE A 140 -2.30 -0.08 -12.18
C ILE A 140 -1.63 -0.22 -13.55
N LYS A 141 -2.06 0.56 -14.54
CA LYS A 141 -1.39 0.58 -15.85
C LYS A 141 -0.22 1.54 -15.81
N ALA A 142 0.93 1.10 -16.31
CA ALA A 142 2.16 1.90 -16.33
C ALA A 142 2.75 2.11 -17.73
N SER A 143 2.22 1.47 -18.79
CA SER A 143 2.77 1.63 -20.15
C SER A 143 2.74 3.07 -20.67
N ASN A 144 1.79 3.88 -20.21
CA ASN A 144 1.64 5.26 -20.62
C ASN A 144 2.49 6.22 -19.75
N VAL A 145 3.05 5.71 -18.66
CA VAL A 145 3.81 6.44 -17.63
C VAL A 145 4.97 5.58 -17.10
N PRO A 146 5.88 5.10 -17.98
CA PRO A 146 6.97 4.22 -17.57
C PRO A 146 7.89 4.85 -16.51
N GLU A 147 7.94 6.17 -16.42
CA GLU A 147 8.66 6.92 -15.38
C GLU A 147 8.13 6.64 -13.96
N ARG A 148 6.88 6.18 -13.80
CA ARG A 148 6.31 5.83 -12.49
C ARG A 148 6.69 4.41 -12.03
N ILE A 149 7.25 3.56 -12.89
CA ILE A 149 7.56 2.16 -12.58
C ILE A 149 8.48 2.00 -11.36
N PRO A 150 9.61 2.72 -11.22
CA PRO A 150 10.50 2.55 -10.07
C PRO A 150 9.78 2.83 -8.74
N LEU A 151 8.87 3.81 -8.74
CA LEU A 151 8.03 4.12 -7.59
C LEU A 151 7.03 2.99 -7.31
N LEU A 152 6.41 2.40 -8.33
CA LEU A 152 5.52 1.25 -8.15
C LEU A 152 6.28 0.05 -7.55
N GLU A 153 7.47 -0.28 -8.06
CA GLU A 153 8.31 -1.36 -7.55
C GLU A 153 8.74 -1.12 -6.09
N LYS A 154 9.03 0.15 -5.74
CA LYS A 154 9.30 0.57 -4.35
C LYS A 154 8.15 0.22 -3.39
N TYR A 155 6.91 0.15 -3.86
CA TYR A 155 5.71 -0.19 -3.07
C TYR A 155 5.18 -1.62 -3.33
N GLY A 156 6.04 -2.50 -3.85
CA GLY A 156 5.75 -3.93 -3.99
C GLY A 156 4.86 -4.29 -5.18
N PHE A 157 4.69 -3.38 -6.15
CA PHE A 157 4.08 -3.73 -7.42
C PHE A 157 5.09 -4.47 -8.31
N VAL A 158 4.61 -5.45 -9.05
CA VAL A 158 5.38 -6.22 -10.03
C VAL A 158 4.66 -6.22 -11.38
N PRO A 159 5.35 -6.46 -12.51
CA PRO A 159 4.67 -6.63 -13.80
C PRO A 159 3.55 -7.66 -13.70
N SER A 160 2.36 -7.28 -14.16
CA SER A 160 1.16 -8.09 -14.01
C SER A 160 1.23 -9.33 -14.89
N SER A 161 1.16 -10.49 -14.22
CA SER A 161 1.03 -11.80 -14.88
C SER A 161 -0.41 -12.28 -14.91
N SER A 162 -1.24 -11.81 -13.97
CA SER A 162 -2.61 -12.31 -13.78
C SER A 162 -3.69 -11.44 -14.42
N PHE A 163 -3.41 -10.14 -14.62
CA PHE A 163 -4.39 -9.19 -15.14
C PHE A 163 -3.86 -8.54 -16.42
N ARG A 164 -4.50 -8.88 -17.55
CA ARG A 164 -4.15 -8.36 -18.89
C ARG A 164 -2.63 -8.39 -19.14
N PRO A 165 -2.01 -9.58 -19.07
CA PRO A 165 -0.56 -9.70 -19.23
C PRO A 165 -0.12 -9.07 -20.54
N GLN A 166 1.07 -8.47 -20.54
CA GLN A 166 1.68 -7.77 -21.69
C GLN A 166 1.01 -6.44 -22.08
N LEU A 167 -0.11 -6.05 -21.47
CA LEU A 167 -0.74 -4.73 -21.71
C LEU A 167 -0.19 -3.62 -20.78
N GLY A 168 0.99 -3.84 -20.18
CA GLY A 168 1.68 -2.85 -19.35
C GLY A 168 1.06 -2.58 -17.99
N TYR A 169 0.30 -3.54 -17.45
CA TYR A 169 -0.20 -3.48 -16.08
C TYR A 169 0.86 -3.96 -15.08
N TYR A 170 0.82 -3.37 -13.90
CA TYR A 170 1.52 -3.79 -12.69
C TYR A 170 0.48 -4.19 -11.64
N GLU A 171 0.85 -5.12 -10.77
CA GLU A 171 -0.02 -5.65 -9.73
C GLU A 171 0.70 -5.75 -8.38
N ARG A 172 -0.01 -5.48 -7.28
CA ARG A 172 0.44 -5.95 -5.96
C ARG A 172 0.10 -7.44 -5.84
N PRO A 173 1.10 -8.32 -5.70
CA PRO A 173 0.86 -9.75 -5.58
C PRO A 173 0.30 -10.07 -4.19
N ILE A 174 -0.41 -11.19 -4.08
CA ILE A 174 -0.66 -11.84 -2.78
C ILE A 174 0.45 -12.87 -2.58
N ILE A 175 1.34 -12.62 -1.63
CA ILE A 175 2.44 -13.54 -1.30
C ILE A 175 2.00 -14.37 -0.11
N LYS A 176 2.04 -15.70 -0.24
CA LYS A 176 1.79 -16.64 0.85
C LYS A 176 3.10 -17.29 1.27
N ALA A 177 3.82 -16.64 2.18
CA ALA A 177 5.09 -17.10 2.71
C ALA A 177 4.98 -17.63 4.14
N PHE A 178 3.78 -17.62 4.73
CA PHE A 178 3.60 -17.96 6.13
C PHE A 178 4.08 -19.37 6.46
N ASP A 179 5.00 -19.45 7.42
CA ASP A 179 5.54 -20.68 7.97
C ASP A 179 5.68 -20.53 9.50
N ALA A 180 4.78 -21.18 10.23
CA ALA A 180 4.75 -21.13 11.69
C ALA A 180 6.05 -21.67 12.33
N ASP A 181 6.73 -22.62 11.68
CA ASP A 181 7.94 -23.26 12.23
C ASP A 181 9.13 -22.32 12.26
N LYS A 182 9.14 -21.27 11.42
CA LYS A 182 10.18 -20.23 11.39
C LYS A 182 10.05 -19.21 12.52
N GLY A 183 8.82 -18.98 13.01
CA GLY A 183 8.52 -18.11 14.15
C GLY A 183 9.06 -16.68 14.05
N ILE A 184 9.38 -16.09 15.21
CA ILE A 184 10.00 -14.76 15.33
C ILE A 184 11.47 -14.93 15.73
N ALA A 185 12.37 -14.20 15.08
CA ALA A 185 13.78 -14.19 15.44
C ALA A 185 14.02 -13.52 16.80
N PHE A 186 15.15 -13.84 17.45
CA PHE A 186 15.49 -13.25 18.75
C PHE A 186 15.46 -11.71 18.78
N CYS A 187 15.72 -11.04 17.66
CA CYS A 187 15.67 -9.58 17.59
C CYS A 187 14.25 -8.99 17.40
N GLY A 188 13.24 -9.81 17.06
CA GLY A 188 11.89 -9.35 16.73
C GLY A 188 11.54 -9.39 15.23
N LEU A 189 12.46 -9.80 14.35
CA LEU A 189 12.13 -10.01 12.93
C LEU A 189 11.16 -11.19 12.76
N ALA A 190 10.14 -11.03 11.94
CA ALA A 190 9.18 -12.08 11.67
C ALA A 190 9.67 -13.04 10.57
N CYS A 191 10.39 -14.08 10.97
CA CYS A 191 10.83 -15.13 10.05
C CYS A 191 9.63 -15.90 9.46
N CYS A 192 8.53 -15.99 10.20
CA CYS A 192 7.32 -16.70 9.81
C CYS A 192 6.60 -16.13 8.61
N VAL A 193 6.90 -14.91 8.14
CA VAL A 193 6.29 -14.30 6.93
C VAL A 193 7.36 -13.82 5.93
N CYS A 194 8.59 -14.32 6.06
CA CYS A 194 9.68 -13.93 5.18
C CYS A 194 9.61 -14.67 3.84
N SER A 195 9.49 -13.92 2.74
CA SER A 195 9.44 -14.45 1.36
C SER A 195 10.82 -14.64 0.71
N GLU A 196 11.87 -14.00 1.24
CA GLU A 196 13.13 -13.84 0.52
C GLU A 196 14.04 -15.08 0.57
N ASN A 197 14.11 -15.76 1.72
CA ASN A 197 14.96 -16.94 1.86
C ASN A 197 14.14 -18.19 2.20
N LYS A 198 13.75 -18.91 1.14
CA LYS A 198 12.99 -20.16 1.24
C LYS A 198 13.75 -21.27 1.97
N ASN A 199 15.09 -21.25 1.93
CA ASN A 199 15.96 -22.24 2.56
C ASN A 199 16.38 -21.87 3.99
N CYS A 200 15.84 -20.78 4.55
CA CYS A 200 16.07 -20.41 5.93
C CYS A 200 15.00 -21.05 6.83
N ASP A 201 15.43 -21.85 7.80
CA ASP A 201 14.54 -22.53 8.76
C ASP A 201 14.05 -21.61 9.90
N GLY A 202 14.49 -20.35 9.91
CA GLY A 202 14.22 -19.41 11.00
C GLY A 202 15.36 -19.35 12.03
N CYS A 203 15.45 -18.20 12.70
CA CYS A 203 16.60 -17.87 13.55
C CYS A 203 16.75 -18.80 14.78
N THR A 204 15.65 -19.40 15.25
CA THR A 204 15.62 -20.26 16.44
C THR A 204 16.06 -21.70 16.18
N LYS A 205 16.22 -22.12 14.91
CA LYS A 205 16.61 -23.48 14.51
C LYS A 205 18.12 -23.73 14.48
N ASP A 206 18.93 -22.75 14.86
CA ASP A 206 20.39 -22.89 14.95
C ASP A 206 21.06 -23.33 13.62
N SER A 207 20.42 -23.12 12.47
CA SER A 207 20.96 -23.46 11.13
C SER A 207 21.58 -22.26 10.38
N CYS A 208 21.40 -21.04 10.89
CA CYS A 208 21.96 -19.83 10.28
C CYS A 208 23.49 -19.79 10.35
N GLN A 209 24.14 -19.64 9.19
CA GLN A 209 25.61 -19.60 9.07
C GLN A 209 26.23 -18.37 9.75
N ASP A 210 25.52 -17.23 9.73
CA ASP A 210 26.01 -15.96 10.28
C ASP A 210 25.77 -15.76 11.78
N ARG A 211 25.18 -16.76 12.46
CA ARG A 211 24.80 -16.65 13.88
C ARG A 211 25.95 -16.25 14.80
N GLY A 212 27.18 -16.67 14.49
CA GLY A 212 28.37 -16.35 15.28
C GLY A 212 28.62 -14.84 15.40
N ASN A 213 28.22 -14.07 14.39
CA ASN A 213 28.37 -12.61 14.35
C ASN A 213 27.08 -11.87 14.79
N CYS A 214 25.99 -12.59 15.08
CA CYS A 214 24.71 -11.99 15.43
C CYS A 214 24.64 -11.63 16.92
N LYS A 215 24.75 -10.33 17.23
CA LYS A 215 24.73 -9.81 18.61
C LYS A 215 23.47 -10.20 19.39
N ASN A 216 22.28 -10.02 18.80
CA ASN A 216 21.01 -10.31 19.47
C ASN A 216 20.83 -11.81 19.74
N TYR A 217 21.21 -12.67 18.77
CA TYR A 217 21.19 -14.13 18.95
C TYR A 217 22.10 -14.57 20.09
N ASN A 218 23.37 -14.17 20.05
CA ASN A 218 24.37 -14.56 21.06
C ASN A 218 23.98 -14.05 22.45
N CYS A 219 23.49 -12.81 22.55
CA CYS A 219 23.02 -12.22 23.81
C CYS A 219 21.85 -13.03 24.39
N CYS A 220 20.79 -13.28 23.61
CA CYS A 220 19.63 -14.03 24.07
C CYS A 220 20.01 -15.46 24.50
N LYS A 221 20.84 -16.16 23.71
CA LYS A 221 21.32 -17.51 24.07
C LYS A 221 22.13 -17.50 25.37
N SER A 222 23.03 -16.53 25.57
CA SER A 222 23.84 -16.42 26.80
C SER A 222 23.01 -16.15 28.05
N LYS A 223 21.87 -15.44 27.90
CA LYS A 223 20.93 -15.11 28.96
C LYS A 223 19.78 -16.12 29.10
N ASN A 224 19.77 -17.19 28.28
CA ASN A 224 18.69 -18.17 28.19
C ASN A 224 17.31 -17.53 27.95
N LEU A 225 17.23 -16.57 27.02
CA LEU A 225 16.00 -15.87 26.62
C LEU A 225 15.50 -16.38 25.27
N HIS A 226 14.17 -16.38 25.08
CA HIS A 226 13.52 -16.73 23.82
C HIS A 226 13.53 -15.57 22.82
N GLY A 227 13.79 -14.35 23.28
CA GLY A 227 13.91 -13.16 22.44
C GLY A 227 14.22 -11.91 23.23
N CYS A 228 14.52 -10.82 22.51
CA CYS A 228 14.86 -9.53 23.11
C CYS A 228 13.70 -8.97 23.95
N TRP A 229 12.46 -9.34 23.63
CA TRP A 229 11.26 -8.96 24.38
C TRP A 229 11.22 -9.52 25.82
N GLU A 230 12.04 -10.53 26.17
CA GLU A 230 12.15 -11.04 27.54
C GLU A 230 13.28 -10.38 28.34
N CYS A 231 14.10 -9.54 27.70
CA CYS A 231 15.28 -8.95 28.32
C CYS A 231 14.90 -7.73 29.17
N GLY A 232 15.30 -7.71 30.45
CA GLY A 232 15.06 -6.55 31.32
C GLY A 232 15.74 -5.25 30.88
N ASP A 233 16.73 -5.34 29.98
CA ASP A 233 17.40 -4.17 29.38
C ASP A 233 16.73 -3.68 28.09
N PHE A 234 15.60 -4.25 27.69
CA PHE A 234 14.92 -3.91 26.44
C PHE A 234 14.11 -2.61 26.55
N PRO A 235 14.12 -1.72 25.53
CA PRO A 235 14.99 -1.76 24.35
C PRO A 235 16.42 -1.31 24.68
N CYS A 236 17.41 -2.09 24.25
CA CYS A 236 18.83 -1.76 24.43
C CYS A 236 19.43 -1.09 23.18
N ASN A 237 20.68 -0.63 23.26
CA ASN A 237 21.39 0.05 22.16
C ASN A 237 21.86 -0.87 21.01
N SER A 238 21.25 -2.05 20.82
CA SER A 238 21.57 -2.89 19.66
C SER A 238 21.10 -2.19 18.37
N PRO A 239 21.94 -2.06 17.33
CA PRO A 239 21.56 -1.41 16.07
C PRO A 239 20.29 -2.00 15.42
N MET A 240 20.01 -3.29 15.64
CA MET A 240 18.82 -3.95 15.12
C MET A 240 17.53 -3.40 15.75
N LEU A 241 17.59 -2.96 17.01
CA LEU A 241 16.46 -2.41 17.76
C LEU A 241 16.24 -0.90 17.49
N ASN A 242 17.10 -0.27 16.68
CA ASN A 242 16.85 1.08 16.17
C ASN A 242 15.80 1.10 15.04
N LYS A 243 15.48 -0.07 14.47
CA LYS A 243 14.45 -0.18 13.43
C LYS A 243 13.06 -0.22 14.08
N LEU A 244 12.20 0.73 13.73
CA LEU A 244 10.86 0.86 14.30
C LEU A 244 10.08 -0.45 14.24
N ARG A 245 10.04 -1.13 13.08
CA ARG A 245 9.36 -2.42 12.90
C ARG A 245 9.82 -3.49 13.90
N VAL A 246 11.13 -3.66 14.02
CA VAL A 246 11.74 -4.72 14.83
C VAL A 246 11.55 -4.48 16.31
N LYS A 247 11.73 -3.22 16.74
CA LYS A 247 11.45 -2.78 18.10
C LYS A 247 9.97 -2.99 18.43
N THR A 248 9.08 -2.50 17.59
CA THR A 248 7.62 -2.57 17.80
C THR A 248 7.13 -4.02 17.88
N PHE A 249 7.66 -4.93 17.06
CA PHE A 249 7.29 -6.35 17.14
C PHE A 249 7.72 -6.96 18.48
N SER A 250 8.91 -6.62 18.97
CA SER A 250 9.37 -7.07 20.29
C SER A 250 8.53 -6.47 21.43
N ASP A 251 8.23 -5.16 21.38
CA ASP A 251 7.34 -4.49 22.33
C ASP A 251 5.93 -5.10 22.33
N TYR A 252 5.40 -5.43 21.14
CA TYR A 252 4.11 -6.09 20.98
C TYR A 252 4.10 -7.48 21.62
N ILE A 253 5.17 -8.28 21.43
CA ILE A 253 5.30 -9.61 22.05
C ILE A 253 5.40 -9.49 23.57
N PHE A 254 6.15 -8.51 24.09
CA PHE A 254 6.24 -8.28 25.53
C PHE A 254 4.86 -7.98 26.13
N LYS A 255 4.05 -7.15 25.46
CA LYS A 255 2.73 -6.71 25.93
C LYS A 255 1.63 -7.77 25.76
N ASN A 256 1.64 -8.51 24.64
CA ASN A 256 0.52 -9.37 24.22
C ASN A 256 0.87 -10.86 24.13
N GLY A 257 2.15 -11.21 24.16
CA GLY A 257 2.65 -12.57 23.92
C GLY A 257 3.00 -12.83 22.45
N LEU A 258 3.72 -13.94 22.23
CA LEU A 258 4.25 -14.32 20.91
C LEU A 258 3.15 -14.74 19.92
N ASN A 259 2.20 -15.55 20.38
CA ASN A 259 1.16 -16.13 19.53
C ASN A 259 0.26 -15.06 18.89
N PRO A 260 -0.21 -14.01 19.60
CA PRO A 260 -1.00 -12.94 18.99
C PRO A 260 -0.30 -12.26 17.81
N LEU A 261 1.01 -11.99 17.91
CA LEU A 261 1.75 -11.40 16.80
C LEU A 261 1.78 -12.35 15.60
N ILE A 262 2.10 -13.63 15.81
CA ILE A 262 2.16 -14.64 14.73
C ILE A 262 0.78 -14.78 14.06
N CYS A 263 -0.30 -14.83 14.84
CA CYS A 263 -1.67 -14.89 14.30
C CYS A 263 -2.02 -13.64 13.49
N ALA A 264 -1.68 -12.45 13.98
CA ALA A 264 -1.90 -11.19 13.28
C ALA A 264 -1.13 -11.16 11.95
N LEU A 265 0.17 -11.50 11.97
CA LEU A 265 1.02 -11.54 10.78
C LEU A 265 0.49 -12.51 9.72
N LYS A 266 0.05 -13.71 10.14
CA LYS A 266 -0.58 -14.69 9.25
C LYS A 266 -1.85 -14.13 8.61
N ASN A 267 -2.76 -13.60 9.42
CA ASN A 267 -4.01 -13.04 8.95
C ASN A 267 -3.76 -11.89 7.96
N ASN A 268 -2.81 -11.02 8.28
CA ASN A 268 -2.44 -9.88 7.45
C ASN A 268 -1.88 -10.34 6.10
N GLU A 269 -0.99 -11.34 6.08
CA GLU A 269 -0.48 -11.93 4.84
C GLU A 269 -1.61 -12.53 3.98
N GLU A 270 -2.54 -13.26 4.60
CA GLU A 270 -3.70 -13.85 3.90
C GLU A 270 -4.58 -12.78 3.23
N HIS A 271 -4.56 -11.55 3.73
CA HIS A 271 -5.27 -10.39 3.20
C HIS A 271 -4.36 -9.40 2.43
N GLY A 272 -3.19 -9.87 1.97
CA GLY A 272 -2.36 -9.13 1.00
C GLY A 272 -1.38 -8.13 1.60
N VAL A 273 -1.14 -8.16 2.92
CA VAL A 273 -0.02 -7.45 3.53
C VAL A 273 1.29 -8.10 3.10
N LEU A 274 2.21 -7.29 2.58
CA LEU A 274 3.53 -7.74 2.15
C LEU A 274 4.56 -7.43 3.23
N TYR A 275 5.13 -8.47 3.85
CA TYR A 275 6.23 -8.30 4.81
C TYR A 275 7.54 -7.85 4.13
N HIS A 276 7.76 -8.32 2.90
CA HIS A 276 8.84 -7.90 2.01
C HIS A 276 8.29 -7.62 0.62
N TYR A 277 8.73 -6.51 0.03
CA TYR A 277 8.60 -6.27 -1.40
C TYR A 277 9.66 -7.07 -2.15
N SER A 278 9.36 -7.47 -3.38
CA SER A 278 10.24 -8.33 -4.19
C SER A 278 11.67 -7.77 -4.27
N GLY A 279 12.65 -8.54 -3.78
CA GLY A 279 14.06 -8.14 -3.77
C GLY A 279 14.44 -7.11 -2.72
N GLN A 280 13.56 -6.83 -1.75
CA GLN A 280 13.77 -5.86 -0.67
C GLN A 280 13.60 -6.51 0.70
N LEU A 281 14.22 -5.94 1.74
CA LEU A 281 14.01 -6.33 3.14
C LEU A 281 13.01 -5.44 3.87
N THR A 282 12.32 -4.58 3.11
CA THR A 282 11.26 -3.67 3.56
C THR A 282 9.92 -4.09 2.97
N GLY A 283 8.82 -3.77 3.65
CA GLY A 283 7.45 -4.01 3.19
C GLY A 283 6.45 -3.06 3.86
N ASP A 284 5.19 -3.46 3.91
CA ASP A 284 4.10 -2.60 4.39
C ASP A 284 4.29 -2.17 5.86
N TYR A 285 4.87 -3.03 6.70
CA TYR A 285 5.18 -2.73 8.10
C TYR A 285 6.28 -1.67 8.27
N ASP A 286 6.97 -1.25 7.20
CA ASP A 286 7.99 -0.19 7.23
C ASP A 286 7.43 1.17 6.74
N LEU A 287 6.12 1.28 6.47
CA LEU A 287 5.48 2.51 5.96
C LEU A 287 5.06 3.52 7.05
N PHE A 288 5.23 3.17 8.33
CA PHE A 288 4.74 3.96 9.47
C PHE A 288 5.84 4.77 10.14
N HIS A 289 5.45 5.83 10.84
CA HIS A 289 6.39 6.74 11.51
C HIS A 289 6.34 6.67 13.04
N SER A 290 5.38 5.92 13.60
CA SER A 290 5.20 5.73 15.04
C SER A 290 4.92 4.28 15.42
N GLU A 291 5.19 3.92 16.68
CA GLU A 291 4.89 2.60 17.23
C GLU A 291 3.37 2.37 17.27
N GLU A 292 2.60 3.41 17.60
CA GLU A 292 1.14 3.37 17.70
C GLU A 292 0.49 3.02 16.36
N GLU A 293 0.88 3.67 15.27
CA GLU A 293 0.37 3.39 13.92
C GLU A 293 0.69 1.96 13.50
N LEU A 294 1.92 1.50 13.76
CA LEU A 294 2.35 0.16 13.42
C LEU A 294 1.62 -0.90 14.25
N ILE A 295 1.36 -0.67 15.54
CA ILE A 295 0.54 -1.56 16.37
C ILE A 295 -0.89 -1.63 15.83
N GLN A 296 -1.48 -0.51 15.44
CA GLN A 296 -2.80 -0.51 14.81
C GLN A 296 -2.78 -1.34 13.52
N PHE A 297 -1.74 -1.19 12.70
CA PHE A 297 -1.59 -1.97 11.47
C PHE A 297 -1.39 -3.47 11.72
N ILE A 298 -0.58 -3.86 12.71
CA ILE A 298 -0.45 -5.27 13.13
C ILE A 298 -1.83 -5.84 13.44
N ASN A 299 -2.65 -5.14 14.23
CA ASN A 299 -3.93 -5.64 14.69
C ASN A 299 -5.02 -5.64 13.60
N ARG A 300 -4.98 -4.69 12.65
CA ARG A 300 -6.06 -4.49 11.67
C ARG A 300 -5.77 -5.02 10.28
N GLY A 301 -4.49 -5.15 9.91
CA GLY A 301 -4.06 -5.45 8.54
C GLY A 301 -4.25 -4.27 7.58
N LEU A 302 -4.36 -4.59 6.29
CA LEU A 302 -4.83 -3.63 5.28
C LEU A 302 -6.28 -3.31 5.60
#